data_AF-A0A2P5HTW9-F1
#
_entry.id   AF-A0A2P5HTW9-F1
#
_cell.length_a   1.000
_cell.length_b   1.000
_cell.length_c   1.000
_cell.angle_alpha   90.00
_cell.angle_beta   90.00
_cell.angle_gamma   90.00
#
_symmetry.space_group_name_H-M   'P 1'
#
loop_
_entity.id
_entity.type
_entity.pdbx_description
1 polymer ?
#
loop_
_entity_poly.entity_id
_entity_poly.type
_entity_poly.pdbx_seq_one_letter_code
_entity_poly.pdbx_strand_id
1 'polypeptide(L)'
;MSFSRNNNATAADINRDRLFATGTFKNVWQGRYIAGARTGEACVAKEFKSGAGSAAFEDHYFQEELNIIERAQSIIDSWHAARGGQHHHRIVMSRPQIWQYRRNGRKALVEPFILNFQKFNSNTGWVAHGSGGARPDSWCEAMQALSHFSYHVTGGQFLLCDLQGGMHGDVFCGPGDLGPNGIHAFFRRHKCTRFCDPRWIKPRSSVKSAFSKRRGTTMVSRVPAHQTRLSRTRRIR
;
A
#
# COMPACT_ATOMS: atom_id res chain seq x y z
N MET A 1 6.36 10.52 18.05
CA MET A 1 4.89 10.42 17.83
C MET A 1 4.66 9.63 16.56
N SER A 2 3.74 8.67 16.57
CA SER A 2 3.40 7.90 15.36
C SER A 2 2.31 8.62 14.57
N PHE A 3 2.53 8.79 13.26
CA PHE A 3 1.55 9.36 12.34
C PHE A 3 0.68 8.24 11.76
N SER A 4 -0.18 7.66 12.61
CA SER A 4 -1.05 6.52 12.27
C SER A 4 -2.53 6.81 12.51
N ARG A 5 -3.38 6.22 11.65
CA ARG A 5 -4.84 6.16 11.80
C ARG A 5 -5.21 4.71 12.09
N ASN A 6 -5.26 4.37 13.38
CA ASN A 6 -5.45 3.00 13.89
C ASN A 6 -6.91 2.66 14.09
N ASN A 7 -7.41 1.53 13.57
CA ASN A 7 -8.82 1.11 13.67
C ASN A 7 -9.46 1.29 15.08
N ASN A 8 -8.89 0.72 16.14
CA ASN A 8 -9.33 0.84 17.55
C ASN A 8 -10.82 0.51 17.84
N ALA A 9 -11.53 -0.11 16.88
CA ALA A 9 -12.84 -0.69 17.08
C ALA A 9 -12.73 -2.18 17.43
N THR A 10 -13.83 -2.77 17.91
CA THR A 10 -13.89 -4.20 18.26
C THR A 10 -14.95 -4.98 17.48
N ALA A 11 -15.91 -4.28 16.84
CA ALA A 11 -16.88 -4.88 15.94
C ALA A 11 -17.41 -3.87 14.92
N ALA A 12 -17.87 -4.38 13.78
CA ALA A 12 -18.52 -3.62 12.72
C ALA A 12 -19.60 -4.46 12.07
N ASP A 13 -20.63 -3.79 11.58
CA ASP A 13 -21.60 -4.35 10.66
C ASP A 13 -21.20 -3.99 9.22
N ILE A 14 -21.03 -4.99 8.38
CA ILE A 14 -20.55 -4.84 7.00
C ILE A 14 -21.68 -5.18 6.05
N ASN A 15 -22.06 -4.21 5.20
CA ASN A 15 -23.06 -4.43 4.16
C ASN A 15 -22.44 -5.26 3.02
N ARG A 16 -22.90 -6.50 2.87
CA ARG A 16 -22.44 -7.44 1.84
C ARG A 16 -23.41 -7.56 0.66
N ASP A 17 -24.49 -6.79 0.64
CA ASP A 17 -25.49 -6.81 -0.43
C ASP A 17 -25.04 -5.95 -1.62
N ARG A 18 -24.12 -5.01 -1.39
CA ARG A 18 -23.60 -4.11 -2.42
C ARG A 18 -22.08 -4.04 -2.36
N LEU A 19 -21.43 -4.51 -3.43
CA LEU A 19 -19.99 -4.33 -3.61
C LEU A 19 -19.68 -2.83 -3.71
N PHE A 20 -18.86 -2.32 -2.80
CA PHE A 20 -18.50 -0.90 -2.77
C PHE A 20 -17.42 -0.58 -3.80
N ALA A 21 -16.35 -1.38 -3.85
CA ALA A 21 -15.30 -1.27 -4.85
C ALA A 21 -14.60 -2.62 -5.09
N THR A 22 -13.86 -2.72 -6.19
CA THR A 22 -13.03 -3.89 -6.49
C THR A 22 -11.65 -3.46 -6.96
N GLY A 23 -10.62 -4.09 -6.43
CA GLY A 23 -9.24 -3.95 -6.88
C GLY A 23 -8.80 -5.16 -7.71
N THR A 24 -7.51 -5.29 -7.98
CA THR A 24 -6.95 -6.46 -8.68
C THR A 24 -7.27 -7.75 -7.91
N PHE A 25 -6.96 -7.78 -6.61
CA PHE A 25 -7.01 -9.00 -5.78
C PHE A 25 -8.14 -9.03 -4.77
N LYS A 26 -8.69 -7.87 -4.39
CA LYS A 26 -9.62 -7.74 -3.27
C LYS A 26 -10.92 -7.07 -3.68
N ASN A 27 -12.00 -7.53 -3.07
CA ASN A 27 -13.29 -6.84 -3.03
C ASN A 27 -13.36 -5.99 -1.78
N VAL A 28 -14.02 -4.84 -1.88
CA VAL A 28 -14.20 -3.88 -0.79
C VAL A 28 -15.68 -3.75 -0.52
N TRP A 29 -16.04 -3.94 0.74
CA TRP A 29 -17.39 -3.78 1.27
C TRP A 29 -17.40 -2.61 2.24
N GLN A 30 -18.49 -1.85 2.28
CA GLN A 30 -18.65 -0.73 3.22
C GLN A 30 -19.45 -1.20 4.44
N GLY A 31 -19.16 -0.60 5.59
CA GLY A 31 -19.90 -0.87 6.82
C GLY A 31 -19.83 0.27 7.81
N ARG A 32 -20.25 -0.02 9.04
CA ARG A 32 -20.17 0.90 10.18
C ARG A 32 -19.68 0.16 11.41
N TYR A 33 -18.79 0.77 12.17
CA TYR A 33 -18.37 0.23 13.45
C TYR A 33 -19.54 0.24 14.44
N ILE A 34 -19.72 -0.86 15.18
CA ILE A 34 -20.81 -1.04 16.16
C ILE A 34 -20.29 -1.19 17.59
N ALA A 35 -18.97 -1.34 17.79
CA ALA A 35 -18.36 -1.38 19.11
C ALA A 35 -16.91 -0.86 19.09
N GLY A 36 -16.44 -0.35 20.24
CA GLY A 36 -15.10 0.22 20.44
C GLY A 36 -15.05 1.73 20.20
N ALA A 37 -13.82 2.28 20.09
CA ALA A 37 -13.58 3.73 20.09
C ALA A 37 -14.15 4.47 18.87
N ARG A 38 -14.51 3.74 17.81
CA ARG A 38 -15.05 4.28 16.55
C ARG A 38 -16.52 4.00 16.33
N THR A 39 -17.25 3.58 17.37
CA THR A 39 -18.67 3.23 17.25
C THR A 39 -19.44 4.33 16.51
N GLY A 40 -20.18 3.95 15.47
CA GLY A 40 -20.91 4.87 14.62
C GLY A 40 -20.12 5.43 13.43
N GLU A 41 -18.79 5.31 13.36
CA GLU A 41 -18.01 5.73 12.19
C GLU A 41 -18.10 4.72 11.03
N ALA A 42 -17.99 5.22 9.80
CA ALA A 42 -17.94 4.38 8.60
C ALA A 42 -16.60 3.61 8.51
N CYS A 43 -16.66 2.38 8.01
CA CYS A 43 -15.50 1.52 7.78
C CYS A 43 -15.58 0.81 6.43
N VAL A 44 -14.48 0.18 6.04
CA VAL A 44 -14.44 -0.77 4.92
C VAL A 44 -13.87 -2.11 5.36
N ALA A 45 -14.37 -3.19 4.77
CA ALA A 45 -13.81 -4.52 4.86
C ALA A 45 -13.27 -4.94 3.49
N LYS A 46 -11.98 -5.29 3.44
CA LYS A 46 -11.30 -5.76 2.22
C LYS A 46 -11.09 -7.26 2.30
N GLU A 47 -11.72 -7.99 1.39
CA GLU A 47 -11.66 -9.44 1.28
C GLU A 47 -10.93 -9.86 0.01
N PHE A 48 -10.16 -10.95 0.04
CA PHE A 48 -9.69 -11.55 -1.21
C PHE A 48 -10.87 -12.06 -2.05
N LYS A 49 -10.72 -11.95 -3.37
CA LYS A 49 -11.70 -12.51 -4.32
C LYS A 49 -11.75 -14.03 -4.18
N SER A 50 -12.95 -14.60 -4.31
CA SER A 50 -13.16 -16.06 -4.27
C SER A 50 -12.27 -16.75 -5.30
N GLY A 51 -11.55 -17.81 -4.89
CA GLY A 51 -10.62 -18.54 -5.74
C GLY A 51 -9.17 -18.03 -5.75
N ALA A 52 -8.85 -17.01 -4.95
CA ALA A 52 -7.49 -16.45 -4.88
C ALA A 52 -6.47 -17.30 -4.09
N GLY A 53 -6.88 -18.37 -3.41
CA GLY A 53 -5.98 -19.27 -2.67
C GLY A 53 -6.66 -20.04 -1.54
N SER A 54 -5.89 -20.86 -0.82
CA SER A 54 -6.32 -21.55 0.41
C SER A 54 -6.33 -20.60 1.62
N ALA A 55 -6.96 -20.99 2.74
CA ALA A 55 -6.96 -20.18 3.97
C ALA A 55 -5.55 -19.85 4.48
N ALA A 56 -4.60 -20.78 4.35
CA ALA A 56 -3.19 -20.54 4.71
C ALA A 56 -2.51 -19.52 3.78
N PHE A 57 -2.91 -19.48 2.50
CA PHE A 57 -2.45 -18.47 1.56
C PHE A 57 -2.99 -17.09 1.95
N GLU A 58 -4.28 -16.98 2.27
CA GLU A 58 -4.89 -15.72 2.72
C GLU A 58 -4.20 -15.14 3.97
N ASP A 59 -3.88 -15.98 4.96
CA ASP A 59 -3.18 -15.55 6.19
C ASP A 59 -1.78 -15.01 5.92
N HIS A 60 -1.02 -15.69 5.06
CA HIS A 60 0.30 -15.24 4.67
C HIS A 60 0.26 -13.85 4.01
N TYR A 61 -0.67 -13.63 3.08
CA TYR A 61 -0.79 -12.34 2.39
C TYR A 61 -1.26 -11.21 3.30
N PHE A 62 -2.21 -11.47 4.20
CA PHE A 62 -2.59 -10.45 5.17
C PHE A 62 -1.42 -10.07 6.08
N GLN A 63 -0.65 -11.05 6.54
CA GLN A 63 0.53 -10.76 7.36
C GLN A 63 1.61 -9.98 6.59
N GLU A 64 1.87 -10.35 5.33
CA GLU A 64 2.79 -9.61 4.47
C GLU A 64 2.34 -8.16 4.27
N GLU A 65 1.04 -7.94 4.06
CA GLU A 65 0.47 -6.59 3.92
C GLU A 65 0.61 -5.77 5.21
N LEU A 66 0.40 -6.37 6.39
CA LEU A 66 0.66 -5.69 7.66
C LEU A 66 2.14 -5.34 7.84
N ASN A 67 3.06 -6.23 7.46
CA ASN A 67 4.50 -5.97 7.53
C ASN A 67 4.92 -4.80 6.61
N ILE A 68 4.33 -4.72 5.41
CA ILE A 68 4.54 -3.59 4.49
C ILE A 68 4.04 -2.29 5.11
N ILE A 69 2.86 -2.31 5.73
CA ILE A 69 2.26 -1.14 6.40
C ILE A 69 3.14 -0.67 7.57
N GLU A 70 3.70 -1.59 8.35
CA GLU A 70 4.62 -1.26 9.43
C GLU A 70 5.90 -0.58 8.92
N ARG A 71 6.51 -1.10 7.86
CA ARG A 71 7.69 -0.45 7.28
C ARG A 71 7.37 0.92 6.70
N ALA A 72 6.21 1.04 6.04
CA ALA A 72 5.76 2.30 5.49
C ALA A 72 5.40 3.32 6.59
N GLN A 73 4.89 2.88 7.75
CA GLN A 73 4.72 3.72 8.94
C GLN A 73 6.04 4.33 9.39
N SER A 74 7.10 3.52 9.54
CA SER A 74 8.41 4.03 9.96
C SER A 74 8.98 5.08 9.00
N ILE A 75 8.72 4.93 7.70
CA ILE A 75 9.11 5.91 6.69
C ILE A 75 8.29 7.20 6.81
N ILE A 76 6.98 7.11 7.06
CA ILE A 76 6.11 8.29 7.27
C ILE A 76 6.53 9.03 8.56
N ASP A 77 6.83 8.31 9.63
CA ASP A 77 7.32 8.92 10.88
C ASP A 77 8.66 9.64 10.65
N SER A 78 9.57 9.01 9.88
CA SER A 78 10.85 9.63 9.49
C SER A 78 10.66 10.85 8.58
N TRP A 79 9.70 10.81 7.66
CA TRP A 79 9.34 11.95 6.81
C TRP A 79 8.92 13.15 7.64
N HIS A 80 8.11 12.91 8.67
CA HIS A 80 7.65 13.97 9.55
C HIS A 80 8.76 14.53 10.45
N ALA A 81 9.62 13.65 10.98
CA ALA A 81 10.77 14.04 11.79
C ALA A 81 11.79 14.88 11.00
N ALA A 82 12.12 14.49 9.76
CA ALA A 82 13.10 15.17 8.91
C ALA A 82 12.73 16.62 8.53
N ARG A 83 11.46 17.00 8.71
CA ARG A 83 10.93 18.33 8.38
C ARG A 83 10.49 19.12 9.62
N GLY A 84 10.98 18.73 10.80
CA GLY A 84 10.80 19.50 12.04
C GLY A 84 9.34 19.59 12.54
N GLY A 85 8.48 18.65 12.14
CA GLY A 85 7.07 18.62 12.58
C GLY A 85 6.17 19.75 12.02
N GLN A 86 6.73 20.73 11.31
CA GLN A 86 5.95 21.78 10.65
C GLN A 86 5.64 21.39 9.20
N HIS A 87 4.40 20.98 8.94
CA HIS A 87 3.97 20.54 7.61
C HIS A 87 2.66 21.21 7.22
N HIS A 88 2.58 21.66 5.97
CA HIS A 88 1.29 21.95 5.31
C HIS A 88 0.51 20.67 4.99
N HIS A 89 1.17 19.50 4.95
CA HIS A 89 0.59 18.21 4.60
C HIS A 89 0.92 17.16 5.67
N ARG A 90 0.01 16.96 6.62
CA ARG A 90 0.13 15.90 7.63
C ARG A 90 -0.26 14.56 7.00
N ILE A 91 0.70 13.66 6.80
CA ILE A 91 0.49 12.36 6.19
C ILE A 91 0.31 11.35 7.32
N VAL A 92 -0.73 10.53 7.24
CA VAL A 92 -1.08 9.56 8.28
C VAL A 92 -1.29 8.22 7.63
N MET A 93 -0.63 7.17 8.13
CA MET A 93 -0.82 5.82 7.60
C MET A 93 -2.10 5.19 8.16
N SER A 94 -2.99 4.73 7.28
CA SER A 94 -4.12 3.88 7.67
C SER A 94 -3.61 2.49 8.09
N ARG A 95 -3.95 2.07 9.31
CA ARG A 95 -3.57 0.76 9.84
C ARG A 95 -4.81 -0.15 9.94
N PRO A 96 -5.01 -1.07 9.00
CA PRO A 96 -6.08 -2.05 9.06
C PRO A 96 -5.82 -3.09 10.15
N GLN A 97 -6.85 -3.82 10.51
CA GLN A 97 -6.77 -5.01 11.37
C GLN A 97 -7.40 -6.21 10.67
N ILE A 98 -6.86 -7.40 10.90
CA ILE A 98 -7.43 -8.65 10.39
C ILE A 98 -8.60 -9.03 11.30
N TRP A 99 -9.81 -9.02 10.77
CA TRP A 99 -11.03 -9.42 11.47
C TRP A 99 -11.64 -10.65 10.80
N GLN A 100 -12.51 -11.34 11.53
CA GLN A 100 -13.18 -12.55 11.06
C GLN A 100 -14.70 -12.40 11.14
N TYR A 101 -15.41 -12.77 10.07
CA TYR A 101 -16.86 -12.82 10.08
C TYR A 101 -17.37 -13.95 10.97
N ARG A 102 -18.25 -13.62 11.92
CA ARG A 102 -18.87 -14.60 12.82
C ARG A 102 -19.63 -15.71 12.08
N ARG A 103 -20.27 -15.39 10.96
CA ARG A 103 -21.18 -16.31 10.25
C ARG A 103 -20.45 -17.42 9.47
N ASN A 104 -19.28 -17.14 8.91
CA ASN A 104 -18.61 -18.04 7.96
C ASN A 104 -17.10 -18.16 8.17
N GLY A 105 -16.54 -17.51 9.19
CA GLY A 105 -15.12 -17.59 9.50
C GLY A 105 -14.19 -16.92 8.48
N ARG A 106 -14.72 -16.25 7.43
CA ARG A 106 -13.88 -15.57 6.44
C ARG A 106 -13.16 -14.39 7.08
N LYS A 107 -11.93 -14.14 6.65
CA LYS A 107 -11.11 -13.03 7.13
C LYS A 107 -11.26 -11.81 6.22
N ALA A 108 -11.04 -10.63 6.79
CA ALA A 108 -11.01 -9.38 6.06
C ALA A 108 -10.06 -8.39 6.75
N LEU A 109 -9.43 -7.52 5.96
CA LEU A 109 -8.78 -6.33 6.51
C LEU A 109 -9.84 -5.24 6.71
N VAL A 110 -10.06 -4.87 7.96
CA VAL A 110 -11.00 -3.81 8.34
C VAL A 110 -10.25 -2.55 8.72
N GLU A 111 -10.63 -1.43 8.11
CA GLU A 111 -10.04 -0.11 8.37
C GLU A 111 -11.09 1.01 8.33
N PRO A 112 -10.78 2.16 8.95
CA PRO A 112 -11.65 3.33 8.90
C PRO A 112 -11.87 3.78 7.46
N PHE A 113 -13.10 4.24 7.15
CA PHE A 113 -13.42 4.71 5.82
C PHE A 113 -12.61 5.97 5.48
N ILE A 114 -12.04 6.00 4.27
CA ILE A 114 -11.30 7.13 3.73
C ILE A 114 -12.18 7.85 2.71
N LEU A 115 -12.60 9.07 3.05
CA LEU A 115 -13.37 9.95 2.16
C LEU A 115 -12.48 10.49 1.04
N ASN A 116 -13.06 10.66 -0.15
CA ASN A 116 -12.39 11.21 -1.34
C ASN A 116 -11.12 10.43 -1.72
N PHE A 117 -11.24 9.11 -1.76
CA PHE A 117 -10.14 8.20 -2.07
C PHE A 117 -9.60 8.42 -3.49
N GLN A 118 -8.30 8.66 -3.61
CA GLN A 118 -7.58 8.76 -4.86
C GLN A 118 -6.25 8.00 -4.83
N LYS A 119 -5.76 7.62 -6.00
CA LYS A 119 -4.44 7.00 -6.17
C LYS A 119 -3.47 8.07 -6.67
N PHE A 120 -2.38 8.29 -5.95
CA PHE A 120 -1.40 9.34 -6.23
C PHE A 120 -0.29 8.86 -7.18
N ASN A 121 0.13 7.60 -7.02
CA ASN A 121 1.07 6.95 -7.91
C ASN A 121 0.84 5.45 -8.00
N SER A 122 1.54 4.78 -8.91
CA SER A 122 1.56 3.31 -8.97
C SER A 122 2.95 2.72 -8.95
N ASN A 123 3.05 1.43 -8.62
CA ASN A 123 4.30 0.68 -8.64
C ASN A 123 4.91 0.49 -10.05
N THR A 124 4.19 0.84 -11.12
CA THR A 124 4.72 0.86 -12.50
C THR A 124 5.17 2.27 -12.95
N GLY A 125 5.14 3.25 -12.06
CA GLY A 125 5.52 4.63 -12.33
C GLY A 125 4.42 5.47 -13.00
N TRP A 126 3.15 5.11 -12.83
CA TRP A 126 2.04 6.02 -13.13
C TRP A 126 1.96 7.10 -12.04
N VAL A 127 1.62 8.33 -12.43
CA VAL A 127 1.47 9.49 -11.54
C VAL A 127 0.13 10.13 -11.84
N ALA A 128 -0.62 10.48 -10.81
CA ALA A 128 -1.83 11.28 -10.97
C ALA A 128 -1.46 12.67 -11.49
N HIS A 129 -1.99 13.04 -12.65
CA HIS A 129 -1.94 14.42 -13.14
C HIS A 129 -3.24 15.11 -12.74
N GLY A 130 -3.16 16.39 -12.36
CA GLY A 130 -4.36 17.21 -12.15
C GLY A 130 -5.25 17.14 -13.39
N SER A 131 -6.55 17.01 -13.21
CA SER A 131 -7.51 16.98 -14.31
C SER A 131 -7.38 18.26 -15.15
N GLY A 132 -7.25 18.11 -16.48
CA GLY A 132 -7.45 19.22 -17.43
C GLY A 132 -6.34 20.27 -17.54
N GLY A 133 -5.06 19.90 -17.35
CA GLY A 133 -3.94 20.86 -17.54
C GLY A 133 -3.74 21.86 -16.39
N ALA A 134 -4.50 21.72 -15.30
CA ALA A 134 -4.25 22.43 -14.05
C ALA A 134 -2.92 21.99 -13.41
N ARG A 135 -2.33 22.87 -12.57
CA ARG A 135 -1.14 22.54 -11.78
C ARG A 135 -1.38 21.24 -10.98
N PRO A 136 -0.37 20.38 -10.81
CA PRO A 136 -0.52 19.17 -10.00
C PRO A 136 -1.01 19.54 -8.59
N ASP A 137 -2.00 18.79 -8.09
CA ASP A 137 -2.45 18.93 -6.70
C ASP A 137 -1.23 18.84 -5.76
N SER A 138 -1.14 19.77 -4.81
CA SER A 138 -0.09 19.80 -3.80
C SER A 138 0.07 18.47 -3.06
N TRP A 139 -1.02 17.70 -2.87
CA TRP A 139 -0.95 16.35 -2.32
C TRP A 139 -0.26 15.38 -3.28
N CYS A 140 -0.54 15.43 -4.58
CA CYS A 140 0.18 14.62 -5.57
C CYS A 140 1.68 14.94 -5.53
N GLU A 141 2.06 16.21 -5.45
CA GLU A 141 3.47 16.60 -5.33
C GLU A 141 4.15 16.09 -4.06
N ALA A 142 3.44 16.17 -2.93
CA ALA A 142 3.91 15.67 -1.63
C ALA A 142 4.06 14.15 -1.64
N MET A 143 3.12 13.41 -2.24
CA MET A 143 3.19 11.95 -2.37
C MET A 143 4.32 11.49 -3.29
N GLN A 144 4.60 12.23 -4.38
CA GLN A 144 5.79 11.98 -5.19
C GLN A 144 7.09 12.17 -4.40
N ALA A 145 7.15 13.22 -3.59
CA ALA A 145 8.31 13.49 -2.73
C ALA A 145 8.45 12.45 -1.61
N LEU A 146 7.35 11.98 -1.01
CA LEU A 146 7.38 10.89 -0.03
C LEU A 146 7.95 9.60 -0.64
N SER A 147 7.56 9.26 -1.86
CA SER A 147 8.17 8.15 -2.59
C SER A 147 9.68 8.35 -2.78
N HIS A 148 10.15 9.52 -3.25
CA HIS A 148 11.59 9.78 -3.36
C HIS A 148 12.31 9.72 -2.00
N PHE A 149 11.74 10.35 -0.97
CA PHE A 149 12.29 10.31 0.39
C PHE A 149 12.43 8.88 0.93
N SER A 150 11.44 8.01 0.67
CA SER A 150 11.49 6.62 1.13
C SER A 150 12.73 5.87 0.61
N TYR A 151 13.10 6.10 -0.66
CA TYR A 151 14.34 5.59 -1.23
C TYR A 151 15.57 6.17 -0.54
N HIS A 152 15.55 7.47 -0.25
CA HIS A 152 16.66 8.13 0.42
C HIS A 152 16.88 7.67 1.86
N VAL A 153 15.84 7.73 2.69
CA VAL A 153 15.93 7.42 4.12
C VAL A 153 16.27 5.94 4.36
N THR A 154 15.97 5.07 3.40
CA THR A 154 16.30 3.64 3.48
C THR A 154 17.63 3.29 2.81
N GLY A 155 18.46 4.28 2.46
CA GLY A 155 19.76 4.04 1.83
C GLY A 155 19.67 3.35 0.47
N GLY A 156 18.55 3.52 -0.24
CA GLY A 156 18.28 2.94 -1.55
C GLY A 156 17.67 1.54 -1.53
N GLN A 157 17.25 1.05 -0.36
CA GLN A 157 16.71 -0.31 -0.22
C GLN A 157 15.23 -0.42 -0.58
N PHE A 158 14.41 0.56 -0.20
CA PHE A 158 12.96 0.50 -0.38
C PHE A 158 12.45 1.73 -1.10
N LEU A 159 11.38 1.54 -1.88
CA LEU A 159 10.64 2.64 -2.48
C LEU A 159 9.16 2.45 -2.18
N LEU A 160 8.56 3.40 -1.47
CA LEU A 160 7.11 3.47 -1.29
C LEU A 160 6.46 3.88 -2.61
N CYS A 161 5.58 3.03 -3.11
CA CYS A 161 4.76 3.25 -4.29
C CYS A 161 3.33 2.74 -4.02
N ASP A 162 2.46 2.86 -5.03
CA ASP A 162 1.02 2.60 -4.88
C ASP A 162 0.41 3.42 -3.72
N LEU A 163 0.90 4.66 -3.54
CA LEU A 163 0.35 5.60 -2.58
C LEU A 163 -1.07 5.96 -3.03
N GLN A 164 -2.03 5.69 -2.16
CA GLN A 164 -3.45 5.92 -2.37
C GLN A 164 -4.11 6.30 -1.05
N GLY A 165 -5.13 7.14 -1.07
CA GLY A 165 -5.62 7.75 0.15
C GLY A 165 -6.59 8.89 -0.07
N GLY A 166 -6.99 9.54 1.01
CA GLY A 166 -7.90 10.68 0.98
C GLY A 166 -7.15 11.99 0.82
N MET A 167 -7.83 13.02 0.29
CA MET A 167 -7.28 14.38 0.18
C MET A 167 -7.05 15.09 1.54
N HIS A 168 -7.19 14.38 2.67
CA HIS A 168 -6.94 14.87 4.04
C HIS A 168 -5.69 14.25 4.68
N GLY A 169 -4.86 13.56 3.89
CA GLY A 169 -3.57 13.04 4.35
C GLY A 169 -3.59 11.60 4.86
N ASP A 170 -4.76 10.96 4.92
CA ASP A 170 -4.86 9.52 5.16
C ASP A 170 -4.32 8.76 3.94
N VAL A 171 -3.22 8.04 4.12
CA VAL A 171 -2.53 7.30 3.07
C VAL A 171 -2.49 5.82 3.40
N PHE A 172 -2.52 5.03 2.35
CA PHE A 172 -2.35 3.60 2.33
C PHE A 172 -1.39 3.25 1.18
N CYS A 173 -0.53 2.25 1.37
CA CYS A 173 0.32 1.72 0.31
C CYS A 173 -0.12 0.30 -0.04
N GLY A 174 -0.34 0.04 -1.33
CA GLY A 174 -0.71 -1.31 -1.80
C GLY A 174 0.46 -2.31 -1.74
N PRO A 175 0.17 -3.61 -1.56
CA PRO A 175 1.18 -4.65 -1.68
C PRO A 175 1.57 -4.83 -3.16
N GLY A 176 2.87 -4.84 -3.47
CA GLY A 176 3.35 -5.06 -4.85
C GLY A 176 4.81 -4.67 -5.05
N ASP A 177 5.73 -5.57 -4.71
CA ASP A 177 7.16 -5.37 -4.94
C ASP A 177 7.56 -5.77 -6.38
N LEU A 178 8.03 -4.79 -7.16
CA LEU A 178 8.64 -5.00 -8.48
C LEU A 178 10.17 -4.96 -8.43
N GLY A 179 10.74 -4.93 -7.23
CA GLY A 179 12.17 -4.89 -6.96
C GLY A 179 12.87 -3.69 -7.61
N PRO A 180 14.15 -3.85 -7.97
CA PRO A 180 14.93 -2.80 -8.63
C PRO A 180 14.28 -2.24 -9.90
N ASN A 181 13.56 -3.09 -10.66
CA ASN A 181 12.87 -2.65 -11.87
C ASN A 181 11.73 -1.67 -11.57
N GLY A 182 10.99 -1.87 -10.48
CA GLY A 182 9.99 -0.91 -9.99
C GLY A 182 10.63 0.41 -9.60
N ILE A 183 11.74 0.35 -8.87
CA ILE A 183 12.52 1.53 -8.47
C ILE A 183 12.96 2.35 -9.69
N HIS A 184 13.59 1.70 -10.68
CA HIS A 184 14.00 2.37 -11.91
C HIS A 184 12.80 2.90 -12.71
N ALA A 185 11.68 2.17 -12.75
CA ALA A 185 10.47 2.59 -13.43
C ALA A 185 9.86 3.88 -12.83
N PHE A 186 9.89 4.01 -11.50
CA PHE A 186 9.50 5.23 -10.79
C PHE A 186 10.48 6.37 -11.10
N PHE A 187 11.78 6.20 -10.83
CA PHE A 187 12.77 7.27 -10.94
C PHE A 187 12.98 7.79 -12.37
N ARG A 188 12.75 6.95 -13.40
CA ARG A 188 12.77 7.40 -14.80
C ARG A 188 11.70 8.46 -15.11
N ARG A 189 10.60 8.45 -14.36
CA ARG A 189 9.42 9.30 -14.58
C ARG A 189 9.23 10.35 -13.50
N HIS A 190 9.85 10.14 -12.35
CA HIS A 190 9.83 11.06 -11.24
C HIS A 190 10.51 12.38 -11.62
N LYS A 191 9.77 13.47 -11.49
CA LYS A 191 10.31 14.82 -11.49
C LYS A 191 10.26 15.30 -10.05
N CYS A 192 11.40 15.72 -9.51
CA CYS A 192 11.45 16.27 -8.16
C CYS A 192 10.48 17.45 -8.07
N THR A 193 9.69 17.46 -7.00
CA THR A 193 8.72 18.53 -6.72
C THR A 193 9.32 19.51 -5.73
N ARG A 194 8.61 20.59 -5.41
CA ARG A 194 9.03 21.54 -4.35
C ARG A 194 9.17 20.91 -2.96
N PHE A 195 8.67 19.68 -2.77
CA PHE A 195 8.80 18.94 -1.51
C PHE A 195 10.01 18.02 -1.48
N CYS A 196 10.69 17.80 -2.61
CA CYS A 196 11.92 17.03 -2.68
C CYS A 196 13.13 17.84 -2.19
N ASP A 197 14.07 17.17 -1.51
CA ASP A 197 15.40 17.74 -1.25
C ASP A 197 16.36 17.35 -2.39
N PRO A 198 17.07 18.30 -3.02
CA PRO A 198 18.06 18.00 -4.06
C PRO A 198 19.17 17.03 -3.65
N ARG A 199 19.46 16.92 -2.35
CA ARG A 199 20.50 16.03 -1.79
C ARG A 199 20.03 14.58 -1.66
N TRP A 200 18.75 14.30 -1.83
CA TRP A 200 18.23 12.93 -1.73
C TRP A 200 18.77 12.06 -2.88
N ILE A 201 19.27 10.89 -2.49
CA ILE A 201 19.86 9.92 -3.42
C ILE A 201 18.84 9.50 -4.49
N LYS A 202 19.37 9.13 -5.66
CA LYS A 202 18.63 8.56 -6.79
C LYS A 202 19.43 7.35 -7.29
N PRO A 203 18.77 6.33 -7.88
CA PRO A 203 19.49 5.21 -8.46
C PRO A 203 20.41 5.71 -9.59
N ARG A 204 21.60 5.11 -9.70
CA ARG A 204 22.51 5.40 -10.82
C ARG A 204 21.80 5.05 -12.13
N SER A 205 21.84 5.97 -13.08
CA SER A 205 21.10 5.90 -14.33
C SER A 205 21.75 4.92 -15.31
N SER A 206 21.35 3.64 -15.29
CA SER A 206 21.84 2.68 -16.28
C SER A 206 20.91 1.51 -16.67
N VAL A 207 19.66 1.42 -16.19
CA VAL A 207 18.78 0.29 -16.55
C VAL A 207 17.50 0.74 -17.27
N LYS A 208 17.25 0.17 -18.47
CA LYS A 208 16.00 0.36 -19.23
C LYS A 208 14.84 -0.32 -18.47
N SER A 209 13.83 0.44 -18.04
CA SER A 209 12.65 -0.14 -17.36
C SER A 209 11.78 -0.96 -18.31
N ALA A 210 11.53 -2.23 -17.96
CA ALA A 210 10.71 -3.18 -18.72
C ALA A 210 9.18 -2.98 -18.62
N PHE A 211 8.68 -2.04 -17.78
CA PHE A 211 7.23 -1.93 -17.51
C PHE A 211 6.52 -0.75 -18.22
N SER A 212 5.35 -1.07 -18.81
CA SER A 212 4.37 -0.09 -19.30
C SER A 212 3.61 0.56 -18.14
N LYS A 213 3.27 1.85 -18.26
CA LYS A 213 2.57 2.61 -17.20
C LYS A 213 1.16 2.04 -17.02
N ARG A 214 0.74 1.74 -15.79
CA ARG A 214 -0.64 1.37 -15.47
C ARG A 214 -1.04 1.96 -14.12
N ARG A 215 -2.30 2.39 -14.00
CA ARG A 215 -2.87 2.87 -12.73
C ARG A 215 -3.00 1.72 -11.72
N GLY A 216 -3.26 0.49 -12.19
CA GLY A 216 -3.34 -0.71 -11.36
C GLY A 216 -1.99 -1.14 -10.78
N THR A 217 -2.05 -1.94 -9.71
CA THR A 217 -0.89 -2.58 -9.06
C THR A 217 -0.51 -3.86 -9.80
N THR A 218 0.79 -4.05 -10.06
CA THR A 218 1.35 -5.29 -10.59
C THR A 218 2.05 -6.07 -9.49
N MET A 219 1.77 -7.37 -9.32
CA MET A 219 2.57 -8.24 -8.45
C MET A 219 3.32 -9.26 -9.29
N VAL A 220 4.59 -9.52 -8.96
CA VAL A 220 5.31 -10.69 -9.48
C VAL A 220 5.24 -11.74 -8.39
N SER A 221 4.57 -12.85 -8.67
CA SER A 221 4.48 -13.99 -7.76
C SER A 221 5.88 -14.53 -7.46
N ARG A 222 6.43 -14.23 -6.28
CA ARG A 222 7.57 -14.96 -5.70
C ARG A 222 7.01 -16.01 -4.75
N VAL A 223 6.44 -17.06 -5.31
CA VAL A 223 6.18 -18.27 -4.53
C VAL A 223 7.54 -18.87 -4.17
N PRO A 224 7.83 -19.19 -2.89
CA PRO A 224 8.99 -20.02 -2.57
C PRO A 224 8.80 -21.34 -3.31
N ALA A 225 9.67 -21.64 -4.26
CA ALA A 225 9.70 -22.97 -4.86
C ALA A 225 9.94 -23.96 -3.73
N HIS A 226 8.90 -24.73 -3.38
CA HIS A 226 9.02 -25.87 -2.50
C HIS A 226 9.99 -26.82 -3.22
N GLN A 227 11.27 -26.82 -2.83
CA GLN A 227 12.23 -27.81 -3.30
C GLN A 227 11.79 -29.15 -2.73
N THR A 228 10.91 -29.85 -3.45
CA THR A 228 10.70 -31.28 -3.28
C THR A 228 12.03 -31.94 -3.61
N ARG A 229 12.81 -32.21 -2.57
CA ARG A 229 14.00 -33.05 -2.62
C ARG A 229 13.50 -34.46 -2.96
N LEU A 230 13.36 -34.76 -4.25
CA LEU A 230 13.19 -36.14 -4.72
C LEU A 230 14.49 -36.89 -4.37
N SER A 231 14.46 -37.60 -3.24
CA SER A 231 15.47 -38.58 -2.88
C SER A 231 15.48 -39.68 -3.95
N ARG A 232 16.50 -39.65 -4.82
CA ARG A 232 16.83 -40.75 -5.73
C ARG A 232 17.25 -41.96 -4.88
N THR A 233 16.36 -42.92 -4.69
CA THR A 233 16.70 -44.28 -4.29
C THR A 233 17.43 -44.96 -5.46
N ARG A 234 18.74 -45.13 -5.32
CA ARG A 234 19.54 -46.03 -6.18
C ARG A 234 19.18 -47.47 -5.81
N ARG A 235 18.52 -48.20 -6.71
CA ARG A 235 18.55 -49.67 -6.70
C ARG A 235 19.93 -50.10 -7.17
N ILE A 236 20.66 -50.82 -6.32
CA ILE A 236 21.84 -51.59 -6.70
C ILE A 236 21.32 -53.00 -7.02
N ARG A 237 21.78 -53.53 -8.16
CA ARG A 237 21.56 -54.91 -8.60
C ARG A 237 22.41 -55.87 -7.78
#